data_AF-A0A6A3PLT1-F1
#
_entry.id   AF-A0A6A3PLT1-F1
#
_cell.length_a   1.000
_cell.length_b   1.000
_cell.length_c   1.000
_cell.angle_alpha   90.00
_cell.angle_beta   90.00
_cell.angle_gamma   90.00
#
_symmetry.space_group_name_H-M   'P 1'
#
loop_
_entity.id
_entity.type
_entity.pdbx_description
1 polymer ?
#
loop_
_entity_poly.entity_id
_entity_poly.type
_entity_poly.pdbx_seq_one_letter_code
_entity_poly.pdbx_strand_id
1 'polypeptide(L)'
;MDPQLDTELRRVLEGYEKVINSLKKRGLMKINEGKRQLKLSGFELLALKLMTIRPVKKALGVHLFSCPERSIGGKQQLFIGTDSKNRFGRLLRRVICDLSEEEMCTMSCVAEDIGTHSLRKGSSSYALGQVNGPTPVSVYLRMGQSLGKLKDRYIHFGEGADQLCGRMIAGLPFNSERFGVLPPHFPPPIISMMTVEYWDEIVSGYSNYPRGVQSAFPFLLASVIHHEQFLRESLTPNHPIFIARVFTANVLLQQQRGATVLAIGESPVCGLKATGIPAHLAVAKKVNELREEVANLHREIDELKTDMAAKLPNEVAVKVVSELRQQFVVNGVAPVTLRDIDMRIADLRTNMVAEFRSALNAAQLPNATAVANISGEQQPVWRSWSWGDGQICHAVPKDWEFPARASVKAIWNLWFFGDKDAGIRPYRLLSKQHDIKPEHRMRHSRVSVVMSYTEQLVEEAGALPASVTKISALQVPAGDKVFDTAFTTMLSQLYSMKPKRPEDLSCGTLYNRLCQYRRSQQSA
;
A
#
# COMPACT_ATOMS: atom_id res chain seq x y z
N MET A 1 2.53 38.42 -20.81
CA MET A 1 3.88 38.11 -21.35
C MET A 1 4.08 38.95 -22.60
N ASP A 2 5.27 39.51 -22.77
CA ASP A 2 5.61 40.39 -23.90
C ASP A 2 5.43 39.63 -25.24
N PRO A 3 4.52 40.08 -26.13
CA PRO A 3 4.29 39.45 -27.44
C PRO A 3 5.55 39.39 -28.31
N GLN A 4 6.47 40.32 -28.09
CA GLN A 4 7.73 40.39 -28.80
C GLN A 4 8.69 39.29 -28.35
N LEU A 5 8.69 38.98 -27.05
CA LEU A 5 9.46 37.88 -26.47
C LEU A 5 8.93 36.51 -26.93
N ASP A 6 7.61 36.33 -27.01
CA ASP A 6 7.00 35.09 -27.51
C ASP A 6 7.27 34.87 -29.01
N THR A 7 7.32 35.97 -29.78
CA THR A 7 7.66 35.94 -31.22
C THR A 7 9.13 35.60 -31.44
N GLU A 8 10.04 36.18 -30.67
CA GLU A 8 11.47 35.88 -30.76
C GLU A 8 11.78 34.46 -30.26
N LEU A 9 11.11 34.00 -29.20
CA LEU A 9 11.23 32.61 -28.74
C LEU A 9 10.75 31.62 -29.81
N ARG A 10 9.60 31.89 -30.47
CA ARG A 10 9.12 31.07 -31.59
C ARG A 10 10.07 31.09 -32.78
N ARG A 11 10.66 32.24 -33.12
CA ARG A 11 11.68 32.34 -34.20
C ARG A 11 12.94 31.55 -33.89
N VAL A 12 13.41 31.59 -32.64
CA VAL A 12 14.59 30.82 -32.20
C VAL A 12 14.29 29.33 -32.22
N LEU A 13 13.13 28.90 -31.73
CA LEU A 13 12.70 27.50 -31.75
C LEU A 13 12.48 26.98 -33.17
N GLU A 14 11.84 27.76 -34.04
CA GLU A 14 11.68 27.44 -35.46
C GLU A 14 13.03 27.38 -36.17
N GLY A 15 13.95 28.28 -35.85
CA GLY A 15 15.32 28.28 -36.38
C GLY A 15 16.05 27.00 -35.99
N TYR A 16 15.98 26.62 -34.72
CA TYR A 16 16.59 25.40 -34.21
C TYR A 16 15.97 24.13 -34.82
N GLU A 17 14.64 24.09 -34.94
CA GLU A 17 13.91 23.00 -35.58
C GLU A 17 14.24 22.88 -37.07
N LYS A 18 14.30 24.00 -37.80
CA LYS A 18 14.72 24.04 -39.22
C LYS A 18 16.16 23.58 -39.42
N VAL A 19 17.07 23.97 -38.52
CA VAL A 19 18.48 23.54 -38.56
C VAL A 19 18.60 22.05 -38.30
N ILE A 20 17.92 21.52 -37.27
CA ILE A 20 17.90 20.08 -37.00
C ILE A 20 17.31 19.32 -38.19
N ASN A 21 16.18 19.78 -38.75
CA ASN A 21 15.55 19.14 -39.89
C ASN A 21 16.40 19.20 -41.17
N SER A 22 17.16 20.27 -41.37
CA SER A 22 18.15 20.40 -42.46
C SER A 22 19.33 19.43 -42.29
N LEU A 23 19.88 19.33 -41.08
CA LEU A 23 20.97 18.39 -40.75
C LEU A 23 20.51 16.93 -40.88
N LYS A 24 19.25 16.64 -40.52
CA LYS A 24 18.58 15.35 -40.73
C LYS A 24 18.44 15.02 -42.23
N LYS A 25 17.91 15.95 -43.03
CA LYS A 25 17.75 15.77 -44.50
C LYS A 25 19.07 15.59 -45.22
N ARG A 26 20.14 16.24 -44.76
CA ARG A 26 21.49 16.15 -45.34
C ARG A 26 22.25 14.87 -44.93
N GLY A 27 21.66 13.99 -44.13
CA GLY A 27 22.30 12.76 -43.66
C GLY A 27 23.48 12.99 -42.70
N LEU A 28 23.72 14.23 -42.30
CA LEU A 28 24.77 14.63 -41.36
C LEU A 28 24.41 14.29 -39.92
N MET A 29 23.14 13.95 -39.68
CA MET A 29 22.64 13.40 -38.43
C MET A 29 21.94 12.06 -38.71
N LYS A 30 22.57 10.93 -38.37
CA LYS A 30 21.96 9.60 -38.51
C LYS A 30 20.82 9.44 -37.50
N ILE A 31 19.60 9.28 -38.01
CA ILE A 31 18.40 9.00 -37.23
C ILE A 31 18.29 7.49 -37.02
N ASN A 32 18.62 7.03 -35.81
CA ASN A 32 18.05 5.80 -35.26
C ASN A 32 16.95 6.20 -34.27
N GLU A 33 16.02 7.07 -34.67
CA GLU A 33 14.83 7.37 -33.86
C GLU A 33 13.91 6.13 -33.89
N GLY A 34 14.27 5.11 -33.12
CA GLY A 34 13.30 4.11 -32.68
C GLY A 34 12.21 4.81 -31.83
N LYS A 35 11.18 4.06 -31.42
CA LYS A 35 10.02 4.50 -30.59
C LYS A 35 10.17 5.82 -29.80
N ARG A 36 9.20 6.73 -29.91
CA ARG A 36 9.20 8.06 -29.27
C ARG A 36 9.22 7.96 -27.74
N GLN A 37 9.77 8.97 -27.08
CA GLN A 37 9.74 9.09 -25.62
C GLN A 37 8.33 9.46 -25.13
N LEU A 38 7.87 8.83 -24.06
CA LEU A 38 6.61 9.20 -23.40
C LEU A 38 6.84 10.39 -22.46
N LYS A 39 5.96 11.40 -22.53
CA LYS A 39 5.89 12.47 -21.53
C LYS A 39 5.31 11.95 -20.21
N LEU A 40 5.49 12.69 -19.12
CA LEU A 40 4.99 12.32 -17.79
C LEU A 40 3.46 12.11 -17.78
N SER A 41 2.69 13.00 -18.41
CA SER A 41 1.23 12.88 -18.55
C SER A 41 0.83 11.57 -19.25
N GLY A 42 1.53 11.21 -20.32
CA GLY A 42 1.30 9.95 -21.02
C GLY A 42 1.72 8.73 -20.21
N PHE A 43 2.75 8.85 -19.36
CA PHE A 43 3.15 7.79 -18.43
C PHE A 43 2.08 7.57 -17.35
N GLU A 44 1.55 8.64 -16.74
CA GLU A 44 0.49 8.58 -15.73
C GLU A 44 -0.80 7.95 -16.29
N LEU A 45 -1.24 8.42 -17.47
CA LEU A 45 -2.41 7.85 -18.15
C LEU A 45 -2.22 6.36 -18.46
N LEU A 46 -1.06 5.99 -19.01
CA LEU A 46 -0.77 4.60 -19.32
C LEU A 46 -0.67 3.75 -18.05
N ALA A 47 -0.07 4.25 -16.98
CA ALA A 47 0.00 3.57 -15.69
C ALA A 47 -1.41 3.31 -15.16
N LEU A 48 -2.29 4.31 -15.18
CA LEU A 48 -3.70 4.18 -14.77
C LEU A 48 -4.41 3.11 -15.60
N LYS A 49 -4.35 3.18 -16.93
CA LYS A 49 -4.96 2.18 -17.82
C LYS A 49 -4.40 0.78 -17.59
N LEU A 50 -3.09 0.65 -17.44
CA LEU A 50 -2.44 -0.64 -17.21
C LEU A 50 -2.81 -1.24 -15.85
N MET A 51 -3.08 -0.41 -14.84
CA MET A 51 -3.54 -0.82 -13.52
C MET A 51 -5.01 -1.23 -13.51
N THR A 52 -5.86 -0.62 -14.35
CA THR A 52 -7.30 -0.94 -14.42
C THR A 52 -7.63 -2.08 -15.39
N ILE A 53 -6.70 -2.47 -16.26
CA ILE A 53 -6.90 -3.60 -17.16
C ILE A 53 -6.90 -4.92 -16.37
N ARG A 54 -8.01 -5.66 -16.52
CA ARG A 54 -8.25 -7.04 -16.06
C ARG A 54 -6.98 -7.90 -16.03
N PRO A 55 -6.87 -8.83 -15.06
CA PRO A 55 -5.85 -8.88 -14.02
C PRO A 55 -4.47 -9.34 -14.54
N VAL A 56 -3.79 -8.53 -15.36
CA VAL A 56 -2.49 -8.94 -15.92
C VAL A 56 -1.33 -8.05 -15.50
N LYS A 57 -1.57 -6.83 -15.00
CA LYS A 57 -0.49 -5.99 -14.46
C LYS A 57 -0.92 -5.44 -13.11
N LYS A 58 -0.09 -5.71 -12.11
CA LYS A 58 -0.35 -5.46 -10.71
C LYS A 58 0.81 -4.62 -10.18
N ALA A 59 0.51 -3.62 -9.35
CA ALA A 59 1.52 -3.08 -8.45
C ALA A 59 2.21 -4.25 -7.73
N LEU A 60 3.52 -4.13 -7.47
CA LEU A 60 4.36 -5.26 -7.02
C LEU A 60 3.75 -6.01 -5.82
N GLY A 61 3.23 -5.28 -4.84
CA GLY A 61 2.54 -5.88 -3.67
C GLY A 61 1.32 -6.69 -4.08
N VAL A 62 0.42 -6.12 -4.88
CA VAL A 62 -0.78 -6.80 -5.39
C VAL A 62 -0.39 -8.07 -6.17
N HIS A 63 0.70 -8.03 -6.96
CA HIS A 63 1.21 -9.21 -7.68
C HIS A 63 1.66 -10.30 -6.73
N LEU A 64 2.56 -9.96 -5.80
CA LEU A 64 3.18 -10.91 -4.89
C LEU A 64 2.15 -11.55 -3.94
N PHE A 65 1.17 -10.79 -3.45
CA PHE A 65 0.12 -11.36 -2.61
C PHE A 65 -0.91 -12.18 -3.40
N SER A 66 -1.21 -11.81 -4.65
CA SER A 66 -2.14 -12.60 -5.47
C SER A 66 -1.55 -13.91 -5.98
N CYS A 67 -0.24 -13.95 -6.19
CA CYS A 67 0.49 -15.08 -6.79
C CYS A 67 1.78 -15.34 -6.00
N PRO A 68 1.65 -15.72 -4.71
CA PRO A 68 2.79 -15.84 -3.81
C PRO A 68 3.60 -17.11 -4.05
N GLU A 69 3.11 -18.08 -4.83
CA GLU A 69 3.71 -19.41 -4.85
C GLU A 69 5.17 -19.38 -5.31
N ARG A 70 6.09 -19.87 -4.46
CA ARG A 70 7.51 -20.03 -4.75
C ARG A 70 7.98 -21.42 -4.29
N SER A 71 8.40 -22.26 -5.23
CA SER A 71 8.97 -23.60 -4.96
C SER A 71 10.43 -23.56 -4.49
N ILE A 72 10.83 -24.48 -3.62
CA ILE A 72 12.22 -24.58 -3.15
C ILE A 72 13.17 -24.88 -4.33
N GLY A 73 14.29 -24.15 -4.43
CA GLY A 73 15.37 -24.43 -5.39
C GLY A 73 15.11 -24.05 -6.86
N GLY A 74 13.97 -23.46 -7.20
CA GLY A 74 13.66 -23.02 -8.56
C GLY A 74 14.31 -21.69 -8.94
N LYS A 75 14.81 -21.55 -10.18
CA LYS A 75 15.10 -20.22 -10.78
C LYS A 75 13.77 -19.49 -10.96
N GLN A 76 13.41 -18.63 -10.01
CA GLN A 76 12.10 -17.98 -10.00
C GLN A 76 12.16 -16.61 -10.63
N GLN A 77 11.39 -16.44 -11.70
CA GLN A 77 11.11 -15.13 -12.25
C GLN A 77 10.07 -14.44 -11.36
N LEU A 78 10.22 -13.13 -11.16
CA LEU A 78 9.25 -12.34 -10.41
C LEU A 78 7.84 -12.41 -11.02
N PHE A 79 7.77 -12.40 -12.35
CA PHE A 79 6.55 -12.58 -13.12
C PHE A 79 6.46 -14.01 -13.62
N ILE A 80 5.33 -14.65 -13.38
CA ILE A 80 5.06 -16.02 -13.79
C ILE A 80 5.13 -16.16 -15.32
N GLY A 81 5.69 -17.26 -15.81
CA GLY A 81 5.76 -17.64 -17.22
C GLY A 81 6.91 -16.99 -18.00
N THR A 82 7.17 -17.49 -19.21
CA THR A 82 8.26 -17.04 -20.09
C THR A 82 7.84 -15.88 -21.00
N ASP A 83 8.77 -15.35 -21.80
CA ASP A 83 8.47 -14.35 -22.84
C ASP A 83 7.89 -13.01 -22.31
N SER A 84 8.29 -12.59 -21.10
CA SER A 84 7.78 -11.39 -20.42
C SER A 84 7.84 -10.12 -21.28
N LYS A 85 8.90 -9.94 -22.08
CA LYS A 85 9.05 -8.79 -22.98
C LYS A 85 7.92 -8.73 -24.02
N ASN A 86 7.71 -9.80 -24.80
CA ASN A 86 6.71 -9.77 -25.86
C ASN A 86 5.29 -9.84 -25.30
N ARG A 87 5.07 -10.50 -24.16
CA ARG A 87 3.78 -10.44 -23.43
C ARG A 87 3.45 -9.00 -23.04
N PHE A 88 4.39 -8.29 -22.42
CA PHE A 88 4.21 -6.89 -22.08
C PHE A 88 3.96 -6.02 -23.32
N GLY A 89 4.69 -6.26 -24.41
CA GLY A 89 4.49 -5.56 -25.69
C GLY A 89 3.13 -5.80 -26.34
N ARG A 90 2.62 -7.04 -26.32
CA ARG A 90 1.26 -7.37 -26.80
C ARG A 90 0.18 -6.67 -25.97
N LEU A 91 0.32 -6.68 -24.64
CA LEU A 91 -0.59 -5.99 -23.74
C LEU A 91 -0.56 -4.48 -23.96
N LEU A 92 0.65 -3.90 -24.06
CA LEU A 92 0.83 -2.47 -24.31
C LEU A 92 0.12 -2.04 -25.60
N ARG A 93 0.28 -2.80 -26.69
CA ARG A 93 -0.41 -2.53 -27.95
C ARG A 93 -1.93 -2.57 -27.79
N ARG A 94 -2.47 -3.58 -27.11
CA ARG A 94 -3.92 -3.65 -26.83
C ARG A 94 -4.40 -2.39 -26.11
N VAL A 95 -3.69 -1.95 -25.07
CA VAL A 95 -4.06 -0.75 -24.31
C VAL A 95 -4.10 0.48 -25.21
N ILE A 96 -3.06 0.67 -26.03
CA ILE A 96 -2.96 1.83 -26.92
C ILE A 96 -4.09 1.82 -27.95
N CYS A 97 -4.45 0.64 -28.49
CA CYS A 97 -5.57 0.50 -29.41
C CYS A 97 -6.94 0.79 -28.76
N ASP A 98 -7.05 0.63 -27.44
CA ASP A 98 -8.28 0.86 -26.67
C ASP A 98 -8.38 2.31 -26.13
N LEU A 99 -7.42 3.20 -26.42
CA LEU A 99 -7.46 4.61 -26.00
C LEU A 99 -8.41 5.43 -26.88
N SER A 100 -9.15 6.34 -26.26
CA SER A 100 -9.94 7.35 -26.98
C SER A 100 -9.06 8.41 -27.66
N GLU A 101 -9.63 9.20 -28.57
CA GLU A 101 -8.90 10.28 -29.25
C GLU A 101 -8.36 11.33 -28.26
N GLU A 102 -9.14 11.72 -27.25
CA GLU A 102 -8.73 12.66 -26.20
C GLU A 102 -7.56 12.11 -25.36
N GLU A 103 -7.62 10.82 -25.03
CA GLU A 103 -6.54 10.13 -24.31
C GLU A 103 -5.28 10.03 -25.16
N MET A 104 -5.43 9.78 -26.47
CA MET A 104 -4.33 9.80 -27.41
C MET A 104 -3.69 11.18 -27.56
N CYS A 105 -4.48 12.27 -27.52
CA CYS A 105 -3.95 13.64 -27.44
C CYS A 105 -3.10 13.84 -26.18
N THR A 106 -3.53 13.31 -25.03
CA THR A 106 -2.79 13.37 -23.76
C THR A 106 -1.43 12.66 -23.84
N MET A 107 -1.34 11.57 -24.63
CA MET A 107 -0.08 10.87 -24.89
C MET A 107 0.92 11.71 -25.69
N SER A 108 0.46 12.75 -26.43
CA SER A 108 1.27 13.60 -27.32
C SER A 108 2.14 12.82 -28.31
N CYS A 109 1.74 11.59 -28.67
CA CYS A 109 2.48 10.67 -29.53
C CYS A 109 1.50 9.89 -30.41
N VAL A 110 1.95 9.56 -31.62
CA VAL A 110 1.24 8.67 -32.54
C VAL A 110 1.29 7.24 -31.98
N ALA A 111 0.19 6.49 -32.06
CA ALA A 111 0.05 5.15 -31.46
C ALA A 111 1.15 4.19 -31.92
N GLU A 112 1.48 4.23 -33.21
CA GLU A 112 2.50 3.42 -33.86
C GLU A 112 3.90 3.70 -33.32
N ASP A 113 4.15 4.89 -32.77
CA ASP A 113 5.44 5.30 -32.23
C ASP A 113 5.63 4.87 -30.77
N ILE A 114 4.58 4.37 -30.11
CA ILE A 114 4.63 3.91 -28.73
C ILE A 114 5.04 2.44 -28.70
N GLY A 115 6.02 2.13 -27.86
CA GLY A 115 6.46 0.76 -27.62
C GLY A 115 7.12 0.59 -26.26
N THR A 116 7.62 -0.61 -25.98
CA THR A 116 8.22 -0.92 -24.68
C THR A 116 9.43 -0.03 -24.35
N HIS A 117 10.14 0.42 -25.38
CA HIS A 117 11.28 1.35 -25.23
C HIS A 117 10.85 2.79 -24.95
N SER A 118 9.63 3.19 -25.31
CA SER A 118 9.12 4.55 -25.08
C SER A 118 9.10 4.91 -23.60
N LEU A 119 8.78 3.93 -22.74
CA LEU A 119 8.77 4.09 -21.29
C LEU A 119 10.17 4.39 -20.77
N ARG A 120 11.15 3.54 -21.13
CA ARG A 120 12.54 3.70 -20.71
C ARG A 120 13.15 5.02 -21.19
N LYS A 121 12.89 5.39 -22.46
CA LYS A 121 13.33 6.67 -23.02
C LYS A 121 12.67 7.87 -22.33
N GLY A 122 11.36 7.80 -22.09
CA GLY A 122 10.62 8.85 -21.38
C GLY A 122 11.18 9.09 -19.99
N SER A 123 11.37 8.04 -19.20
CA SER A 123 11.94 8.12 -17.86
C SER A 123 13.34 8.71 -17.85
N SER A 124 14.22 8.32 -18.79
CA SER A 124 15.57 8.88 -18.86
C SER A 124 15.59 10.33 -19.26
N SER A 125 14.80 10.71 -20.28
CA SER A 125 14.75 12.09 -20.75
C SER A 125 14.16 13.01 -19.68
N TYR A 126 13.12 12.55 -18.97
CA TYR A 126 12.55 13.28 -17.84
C TYR A 126 13.58 13.52 -16.73
N ALA A 127 14.31 12.48 -16.31
CA ALA A 127 15.30 12.59 -15.25
C ALA A 127 16.48 13.49 -15.63
N LEU A 128 16.98 13.38 -16.86
CA LEU A 128 18.10 14.20 -17.38
C LEU A 128 17.69 15.65 -17.66
N GLY A 129 16.39 15.91 -17.85
CA GLY A 129 15.87 17.26 -18.11
C GLY A 129 15.69 18.12 -16.86
N GLN A 130 15.84 17.56 -15.65
CA GLN A 130 15.65 18.34 -14.42
C GLN A 130 16.93 19.08 -14.01
N VAL A 131 16.78 20.36 -13.68
CA VAL A 131 17.81 21.16 -13.03
C VAL A 131 18.08 20.56 -11.64
N ASN A 132 19.35 20.30 -11.29
CA ASN A 132 19.74 19.55 -10.09
C ASN A 132 19.25 18.09 -10.06
N GLY A 133 18.96 17.50 -11.22
CA GLY A 133 18.65 16.08 -11.37
C GLY A 133 19.85 15.15 -11.17
N PRO A 134 19.65 13.83 -11.29
CA PRO A 134 20.70 12.84 -11.15
C PRO A 134 21.74 12.97 -12.27
N THR A 135 22.95 12.49 -11.99
CA THR A 135 24.02 12.48 -13.00
C THR A 135 23.63 11.60 -14.20
N PRO A 136 24.10 11.93 -15.42
CA PRO A 136 23.83 11.10 -16.59
C PRO A 136 24.25 9.65 -16.43
N VAL A 137 25.37 9.42 -15.73
CA VAL A 137 25.88 8.10 -15.38
C VAL A 137 24.84 7.30 -14.60
N SER A 138 24.29 7.86 -13.52
CA SER A 138 23.29 7.18 -12.69
C SER A 138 22.04 6.83 -13.49
N VAL A 139 21.58 7.73 -14.38
CA VAL A 139 20.43 7.46 -15.26
C VAL A 139 20.75 6.33 -16.24
N TYR A 140 21.92 6.31 -16.85
CA TYR A 140 22.34 5.27 -17.80
C TYR A 140 22.48 3.90 -17.12
N LEU A 141 23.09 3.86 -15.93
CA LEU A 141 23.19 2.65 -15.12
C LEU A 141 21.82 2.14 -14.68
N ARG A 142 20.91 3.03 -14.22
CA ARG A 142 19.55 2.65 -13.81
C ARG A 142 18.68 2.18 -14.97
N MET A 143 18.92 2.71 -16.16
CA MET A 143 18.35 2.13 -17.37
C MET A 143 18.85 0.71 -17.60
N GLY A 144 20.06 0.36 -17.17
CA GLY A 144 20.75 -0.89 -17.51
C GLY A 144 21.46 -0.76 -18.84
N GLN A 145 22.17 0.36 -19.06
CA GLN A 145 23.12 0.53 -20.16
C GLN A 145 24.56 0.39 -19.62
N SER A 146 25.45 -0.20 -20.41
CA SER A 146 26.90 -0.16 -20.13
C SER A 146 27.43 1.23 -20.42
N LEU A 147 28.36 1.72 -19.62
CA LEU A 147 29.06 2.98 -19.85
C LEU A 147 30.27 2.81 -20.80
N GLY A 148 30.52 1.58 -21.24
CA GLY A 148 31.64 1.19 -22.09
C GLY A 148 32.86 0.70 -21.30
N LYS A 149 33.79 0.06 -22.01
CA LYS A 149 34.92 -0.70 -21.42
C LYS A 149 35.78 0.09 -20.41
N LEU A 150 36.00 1.39 -20.65
CA LEU A 150 36.84 2.23 -19.79
C LEU A 150 36.04 2.76 -18.60
N LYS A 151 34.87 3.38 -18.86
CA LYS A 151 34.08 4.05 -17.82
C LYS A 151 33.51 3.07 -16.80
N ASP A 152 33.12 1.86 -17.22
CA ASP A 152 32.65 0.80 -16.31
C ASP A 152 33.73 0.36 -15.29
N ARG A 153 35.03 0.64 -15.54
CA ARG A 153 36.14 0.30 -14.63
C ARG A 153 36.37 1.34 -13.53
N TYR A 154 36.03 2.60 -13.78
CA TYR A 154 36.39 3.72 -12.90
C TYR A 154 35.18 4.44 -12.29
N ILE A 155 34.01 4.33 -12.93
CA ILE A 155 32.81 5.01 -12.50
C ILE A 155 31.89 4.00 -11.85
N HIS A 156 31.88 4.03 -10.53
CA HIS A 156 31.06 3.15 -9.72
C HIS A 156 29.66 3.71 -9.48
N PHE A 157 28.75 2.81 -9.14
CA PHE A 157 27.38 3.13 -8.79
C PHE A 157 27.33 4.05 -7.57
N GLY A 158 26.76 5.24 -7.73
CA GLY A 158 26.52 6.19 -6.64
C GLY A 158 25.09 6.05 -6.11
N GLU A 159 24.95 5.51 -4.89
CA GLU A 159 23.64 5.19 -4.29
C GLU A 159 22.70 6.41 -4.20
N GLY A 160 23.20 7.58 -3.77
CA GLY A 160 22.37 8.77 -3.60
C GLY A 160 21.74 9.28 -4.90
N ALA A 161 22.51 9.28 -5.99
CA ALA A 161 22.01 9.71 -7.30
C ALA A 161 21.07 8.67 -7.93
N ASP A 162 21.27 7.38 -7.65
CA ASP A 162 20.32 6.35 -8.03
C ASP A 162 19.00 6.46 -7.25
N GLN A 163 19.05 6.66 -5.93
CA GLN A 163 17.86 6.90 -5.09
C GLN A 163 17.06 8.11 -5.59
N LEU A 164 17.74 9.20 -5.92
CA LEU A 164 17.13 10.38 -6.53
C LEU A 164 16.45 10.04 -7.86
N CYS A 165 17.16 9.36 -8.75
CA CYS A 165 16.60 8.91 -10.03
C CYS A 165 15.36 8.04 -9.80
N GLY A 166 15.38 7.16 -8.81
CA GLY A 166 14.25 6.32 -8.41
C GLY A 166 13.00 7.08 -8.02
N ARG A 167 13.15 8.10 -7.17
CA ARG A 167 12.03 8.96 -6.76
C ARG A 167 11.43 9.72 -7.94
N MET A 168 12.27 10.25 -8.82
CA MET A 168 11.81 10.98 -10.01
C MET A 168 11.04 10.08 -10.98
N ILE A 169 11.57 8.89 -11.28
CA ILE A 169 10.89 7.97 -12.20
C ILE A 169 9.65 7.32 -11.59
N ALA A 170 9.51 7.36 -10.26
CA ALA A 170 8.28 7.00 -9.56
C ALA A 170 7.19 8.08 -9.67
N GLY A 171 7.48 9.21 -10.31
CA GLY A 171 6.53 10.31 -10.51
C GLY A 171 6.37 11.21 -9.28
N LEU A 172 7.29 11.18 -8.32
CA LEU A 172 7.22 12.06 -7.16
C LEU A 172 7.47 13.53 -7.56
N PRO A 173 6.78 14.51 -6.95
CA PRO A 173 6.84 15.91 -7.35
C PRO A 173 8.18 16.54 -6.97
N PHE A 174 9.13 16.60 -7.91
CA PHE A 174 10.51 17.05 -7.71
C PHE A 174 10.67 18.48 -7.17
N ASN A 175 9.63 19.31 -7.27
CA ASN A 175 9.59 20.70 -6.81
C ASN A 175 8.79 20.88 -5.50
N SER A 176 8.49 19.80 -4.78
CA SER A 176 7.69 19.82 -3.56
C SER A 176 8.36 19.01 -2.45
N GLU A 177 8.12 19.38 -1.19
CA GLU A 177 8.51 18.57 -0.03
C GLU A 177 7.93 17.15 -0.07
N ARG A 178 6.79 16.96 -0.76
CA ARG A 178 6.16 15.66 -1.01
C ARG A 178 7.06 14.72 -1.83
N PHE A 179 8.12 15.23 -2.46
CA PHE A 179 9.18 14.40 -3.04
C PHE A 179 9.80 13.45 -2.01
N GLY A 180 9.83 13.87 -0.74
CA GLY A 180 10.34 13.10 0.39
C GLY A 180 9.33 12.14 1.01
N VAL A 181 8.17 11.89 0.40
CA VAL A 181 7.17 10.96 0.94
C VAL A 181 7.80 9.58 1.17
N LEU A 182 7.49 8.99 2.33
CA LEU A 182 7.89 7.65 2.69
C LEU A 182 6.83 6.64 2.21
N PRO A 183 7.21 5.38 1.93
CA PRO A 183 6.22 4.35 1.70
C PRO A 183 5.33 4.19 2.94
N PRO A 184 4.04 3.85 2.78
CA PRO A 184 3.22 3.40 3.90
C PRO A 184 3.95 2.29 4.66
N HIS A 185 3.98 2.39 5.98
CA HIS A 185 4.66 1.44 6.85
C HIS A 185 3.89 1.27 8.16
N PHE A 186 4.14 0.17 8.86
CA PHE A 186 3.53 -0.08 10.16
C PHE A 186 4.43 0.40 11.30
N PRO A 187 3.86 0.80 12.45
CA PRO A 187 4.62 1.14 13.65
C PRO A 187 5.28 -0.12 14.26
N PRO A 188 6.36 0.04 15.07
CA PRO A 188 7.08 -1.08 15.66
C PRO A 188 6.23 -2.14 16.36
N PRO A 189 5.18 -1.81 17.13
CA PRO A 189 4.33 -2.82 17.78
C PRO A 189 3.67 -3.80 16.79
N ILE A 190 3.22 -3.30 15.63
CA ILE A 190 2.64 -4.16 14.59
C ILE A 190 3.73 -4.98 13.90
N ILE A 191 4.87 -4.34 13.57
CA ILE A 191 6.00 -5.04 12.95
C ILE A 191 6.50 -6.19 13.82
N SER A 192 6.55 -6.03 15.15
CA SER A 192 6.96 -7.11 16.06
C SER A 192 6.05 -8.33 16.05
N MET A 193 4.78 -8.19 15.64
CA MET A 193 3.83 -9.30 15.51
C MET A 193 3.94 -10.01 14.15
N MET A 194 4.64 -9.41 13.18
CA MET A 194 4.77 -9.93 11.82
C MET A 194 5.98 -10.88 11.71
N THR A 195 5.95 -11.96 12.50
CA THR A 195 7.00 -13.00 12.54
C THR A 195 7.09 -13.80 11.24
N VAL A 196 8.08 -14.69 11.12
CA VAL A 196 8.21 -15.58 9.95
C VAL A 196 6.97 -16.47 9.82
N GLU A 197 6.44 -16.97 10.92
CA GLU A 197 5.23 -17.81 10.97
C GLU A 197 4.02 -17.04 10.46
N TYR A 198 3.86 -15.78 10.88
CA TYR A 198 2.83 -14.88 10.35
C TYR A 198 2.95 -14.72 8.82
N TRP A 199 4.17 -14.51 8.32
CA TRP A 199 4.37 -14.36 6.89
C TRP A 199 4.10 -15.63 6.09
N ASP A 200 4.47 -16.80 6.61
CA ASP A 200 4.17 -18.09 5.98
C ASP A 200 2.63 -18.34 5.92
N GLU A 201 1.85 -17.80 6.87
CA GLU A 201 0.39 -17.83 6.80
C GLU A 201 -0.17 -17.00 5.64
N ILE A 202 0.35 -15.79 5.42
CA ILE A 202 -0.22 -14.85 4.44
C ILE A 202 0.46 -14.88 3.07
N VAL A 203 1.66 -15.45 2.97
CA VAL A 203 2.47 -15.56 1.75
C VAL A 203 3.00 -16.99 1.64
N SER A 204 2.38 -17.77 0.76
CA SER A 204 2.81 -19.15 0.51
C SER A 204 4.26 -19.20 0.03
N GLY A 205 5.13 -19.88 0.78
CA GLY A 205 6.55 -19.95 0.46
C GLY A 205 7.32 -18.66 0.74
N TYR A 206 6.89 -17.84 1.71
CA TYR A 206 7.61 -16.63 2.14
C TYR A 206 9.10 -16.90 2.42
N SER A 207 9.38 -17.99 3.14
CA SER A 207 10.74 -18.43 3.45
C SER A 207 11.60 -18.73 2.21
N ASN A 208 10.99 -18.96 1.05
CA ASN A 208 11.69 -19.21 -0.22
C ASN A 208 12.09 -17.93 -0.97
N TYR A 209 11.59 -16.77 -0.55
CA TYR A 209 12.02 -15.49 -1.10
C TYR A 209 13.43 -15.12 -0.61
N PRO A 210 14.27 -14.46 -1.43
CA PRO A 210 15.53 -13.91 -0.95
C PRO A 210 15.31 -12.93 0.21
N ARG A 211 16.23 -12.87 1.18
CA ARG A 211 16.12 -11.97 2.35
C ARG A 211 15.87 -10.50 1.98
N GLY A 212 16.49 -10.01 0.91
CA GLY A 212 16.26 -8.64 0.43
C GLY A 212 14.87 -8.39 -0.16
N VAL A 213 14.16 -9.44 -0.60
CA VAL A 213 12.75 -9.34 -1.02
C VAL A 213 11.84 -9.49 0.20
N GLN A 214 12.18 -10.38 1.14
CA GLN A 214 11.48 -10.53 2.42
C GLN A 214 11.35 -9.19 3.16
N SER A 215 12.44 -8.40 3.22
CA SER A 215 12.43 -7.08 3.86
C SER A 215 11.51 -6.05 3.18
N ALA A 216 11.09 -6.27 1.93
CA ALA A 216 10.14 -5.40 1.24
C ALA A 216 8.68 -5.71 1.59
N PHE A 217 8.36 -6.95 2.00
CA PHE A 217 6.97 -7.37 2.27
C PHE A 217 6.22 -6.50 3.29
N PRO A 218 6.82 -6.04 4.41
CA PRO A 218 6.14 -5.13 5.33
C PRO A 218 5.63 -3.85 4.65
N PHE A 219 6.45 -3.24 3.79
CA PHE A 219 6.08 -2.03 3.04
C PHE A 219 5.04 -2.31 1.95
N LEU A 220 5.16 -3.47 1.28
CA LEU A 220 4.18 -3.90 0.28
C LEU A 220 2.82 -4.18 0.91
N LEU A 221 2.80 -4.82 2.09
CA LEU A 221 1.58 -5.09 2.85
C LEU A 221 0.95 -3.78 3.30
N ALA A 222 1.72 -2.90 3.94
CA ALA A 222 1.24 -1.59 4.37
C ALA A 222 0.66 -0.78 3.21
N SER A 223 1.29 -0.83 2.03
CA SER A 223 0.76 -0.17 0.83
C SER A 223 -0.56 -0.79 0.35
N VAL A 224 -0.68 -2.12 0.35
CA VAL A 224 -1.91 -2.80 -0.06
C VAL A 224 -3.07 -2.53 0.91
N ILE A 225 -2.81 -2.56 2.22
CA ILE A 225 -3.83 -2.28 3.25
C ILE A 225 -4.21 -0.80 3.26
N HIS A 226 -3.25 0.11 3.18
CA HIS A 226 -3.52 1.55 3.12
C HIS A 226 -4.43 1.91 1.93
N HIS A 227 -4.18 1.31 0.77
CA HIS A 227 -4.95 1.54 -0.44
C HIS A 227 -6.09 0.54 -0.66
N GLU A 228 -6.50 -0.22 0.35
CA GLU A 228 -7.50 -1.27 0.21
C GLU A 228 -8.81 -0.74 -0.41
N GLN A 229 -9.31 0.40 0.08
CA GLN A 229 -10.54 1.02 -0.43
C GLN A 229 -10.41 1.33 -1.93
N PHE A 230 -9.34 2.03 -2.33
CA PHE A 230 -9.06 2.34 -3.73
C PHE A 230 -8.98 1.08 -4.59
N LEU A 231 -8.35 0.00 -4.08
CA LEU A 231 -8.28 -1.27 -4.79
C LEU A 231 -9.66 -1.89 -4.99
N ARG A 232 -10.53 -1.88 -3.97
CA ARG A 232 -11.90 -2.42 -4.04
C ARG A 232 -12.80 -1.62 -5.00
N GLU A 233 -12.59 -0.31 -5.07
CA GLU A 233 -13.32 0.57 -6.00
C GLU A 233 -12.81 0.44 -7.45
N SER A 234 -11.50 0.27 -7.63
CA SER A 234 -10.86 0.30 -8.96
C SER A 234 -10.74 -1.07 -9.63
N LEU A 235 -10.59 -2.15 -8.85
CA LEU A 235 -10.43 -3.49 -9.37
C LEU A 235 -11.77 -4.23 -9.41
N THR A 236 -11.92 -5.16 -10.35
CA THR A 236 -13.11 -6.00 -10.40
C THR A 236 -13.28 -6.81 -9.10
N PRO A 237 -14.50 -7.03 -8.59
CA PRO A 237 -14.72 -7.81 -7.36
C PRO A 237 -14.11 -9.22 -7.38
N ASN A 238 -13.98 -9.82 -8.57
CA ASN A 238 -13.34 -11.13 -8.79
C ASN A 238 -11.81 -11.06 -8.96
N HIS A 239 -11.17 -9.94 -8.63
CA HIS A 239 -9.72 -9.81 -8.76
C HIS A 239 -9.03 -10.75 -7.77
N PRO A 240 -7.97 -11.51 -8.16
CA PRO A 240 -7.34 -12.52 -7.32
C PRO A 240 -6.80 -12.01 -5.97
N ILE A 241 -6.58 -10.70 -5.84
CA ILE A 241 -6.12 -10.10 -4.58
C ILE A 241 -7.15 -10.26 -3.45
N PHE A 242 -8.45 -10.17 -3.75
CA PHE A 242 -9.49 -10.19 -2.71
C PHE A 242 -9.76 -11.59 -2.15
N ILE A 243 -9.30 -12.63 -2.85
CA ILE A 243 -9.33 -14.01 -2.37
C ILE A 243 -7.94 -14.49 -1.89
N ALA A 244 -6.94 -13.61 -1.92
CA ALA A 244 -5.59 -13.94 -1.47
C ALA A 244 -5.50 -13.93 0.06
N ARG A 245 -4.54 -14.68 0.59
CA ARG A 245 -4.35 -14.89 2.04
C ARG A 245 -4.08 -13.61 2.83
N VAL A 246 -3.56 -12.59 2.16
CA VAL A 246 -3.37 -11.25 2.74
C VAL A 246 -4.66 -10.67 3.31
N PHE A 247 -5.82 -11.05 2.75
CA PHE A 247 -7.14 -10.74 3.31
C PHE A 247 -7.75 -11.98 3.98
N THR A 248 -7.75 -13.13 3.30
CA THR A 248 -8.56 -14.29 3.72
C THR A 248 -8.00 -15.07 4.91
N ALA A 249 -6.70 -14.96 5.20
CA ALA A 249 -6.03 -15.69 6.28
C ALA A 249 -5.34 -14.79 7.32
N ASN A 250 -5.08 -13.52 6.98
CA ASN A 250 -4.33 -12.58 7.80
C ASN A 250 -4.99 -12.30 9.16
N VAL A 251 -4.40 -12.86 10.22
CA VAL A 251 -4.89 -12.73 11.60
C VAL A 251 -4.75 -11.31 12.17
N LEU A 252 -3.86 -10.49 11.61
CA LEU A 252 -3.61 -9.11 12.05
C LEU A 252 -4.39 -8.08 11.21
N LEU A 253 -5.21 -8.51 10.26
CA LEU A 253 -5.84 -7.64 9.27
C LEU A 253 -6.59 -6.46 9.91
N GLN A 254 -7.37 -6.72 10.97
CA GLN A 254 -8.13 -5.67 11.66
C GLN A 254 -7.24 -4.68 12.42
N GLN A 255 -6.11 -5.13 12.97
CA GLN A 255 -5.14 -4.26 13.65
C GLN A 255 -4.29 -3.46 12.65
N GLN A 256 -4.09 -3.98 11.44
CA GLN A 256 -3.35 -3.32 10.38
C GLN A 256 -4.16 -2.25 9.66
N ARG A 257 -5.48 -2.46 9.53
CA ARG A 257 -6.40 -1.45 8.98
C ARG A 257 -6.36 -0.18 9.83
N GLY A 258 -6.05 0.94 9.19
CA GLY A 258 -5.95 2.25 9.86
C GLY A 258 -4.66 2.49 10.65
N ALA A 259 -3.77 1.49 10.79
CA ALA A 259 -2.52 1.64 11.55
C ALA A 259 -1.30 2.03 10.70
N THR A 260 -1.48 2.24 9.40
CA THR A 260 -0.41 2.63 8.49
C THR A 260 0.05 4.07 8.77
N VAL A 261 1.35 4.25 8.98
CA VAL A 261 2.00 5.55 9.17
C VAL A 261 2.34 6.14 7.80
N LEU A 262 1.94 7.40 7.59
CA LEU A 262 2.32 8.21 6.44
C LEU A 262 3.18 9.37 6.93
N ALA A 263 4.35 9.55 6.32
CA ALA A 263 5.29 10.59 6.72
C ALA A 263 6.11 11.10 5.54
N ILE A 264 6.67 12.29 5.69
CA ILE A 264 7.52 12.96 4.71
C ILE A 264 8.89 13.22 5.34
N GLY A 265 9.95 12.79 4.66
CA GLY A 265 11.33 13.01 5.09
C GLY A 265 11.78 12.03 6.18
N GLU A 266 11.15 12.03 7.34
CA GLU A 266 11.48 11.11 8.44
C GLU A 266 10.21 10.64 9.15
N SER A 267 10.15 9.35 9.49
CA SER A 267 9.05 8.78 10.25
C SER A 267 9.22 9.06 11.74
N PRO A 268 8.22 9.67 12.41
CA PRO A 268 8.31 9.97 13.84
C PRO A 268 8.22 8.72 14.72
N VAL A 269 7.79 7.57 14.18
CA VAL A 269 7.50 6.37 14.96
C VAL A 269 8.63 5.33 14.90
N CYS A 270 9.39 5.31 13.80
CA CYS A 270 10.43 4.29 13.59
C CYS A 270 11.75 4.84 13.03
N GLY A 271 11.88 6.16 12.83
CA GLY A 271 13.10 6.77 12.32
C GLY A 271 13.43 6.45 10.86
N LEU A 272 12.47 5.92 10.09
CA LEU A 272 12.65 5.68 8.66
C LEU A 272 12.89 7.01 7.93
N LYS A 273 14.00 7.12 7.17
CA LYS A 273 14.40 8.35 6.47
C LYS A 273 14.28 8.24 4.96
N ALA A 274 13.87 9.35 4.34
CA ALA A 274 13.77 9.49 2.91
C ALA A 274 15.16 9.65 2.30
N THR A 275 15.52 8.77 1.38
CA THR A 275 16.79 8.80 0.66
C THR A 275 16.66 9.45 -0.71
N GLY A 276 17.76 9.89 -1.33
CA GLY A 276 17.71 10.52 -2.66
C GLY A 276 17.02 11.89 -2.70
N ILE A 277 17.08 12.66 -1.61
CA ILE A 277 16.51 14.02 -1.52
C ILE A 277 17.57 15.04 -1.97
N PRO A 278 17.29 15.86 -2.99
CA PRO A 278 18.18 16.94 -3.40
C PRO A 278 18.41 17.96 -2.29
N ALA A 279 19.62 18.54 -2.25
CA ALA A 279 19.98 19.55 -1.26
C ALA A 279 19.01 20.73 -1.21
N HIS A 280 18.53 21.21 -2.36
CA HIS A 280 17.60 22.34 -2.43
C HIS A 280 16.25 22.02 -1.74
N LEU A 281 15.75 20.79 -1.83
CA LEU A 281 14.53 20.38 -1.11
C LEU A 281 14.78 20.22 0.38
N ALA A 282 15.96 19.72 0.77
CA ALA A 282 16.34 19.64 2.18
C ALA A 282 16.45 21.03 2.82
N VAL A 283 16.95 22.02 2.08
CA VAL A 283 16.97 23.43 2.52
C VAL A 283 15.56 24.02 2.56
N ALA A 284 14.75 23.80 1.51
CA ALA A 284 13.37 24.30 1.47
C ALA A 284 12.54 23.80 2.66
N LYS A 285 12.71 22.52 3.04
CA LYS A 285 12.07 21.95 4.23
C LYS A 285 12.45 22.72 5.50
N LYS A 286 13.74 22.93 5.74
CA LYS A 286 14.22 23.69 6.91
C LYS A 286 13.71 25.14 6.93
N VAL A 287 13.60 25.77 5.76
CA VAL A 287 13.04 27.13 5.64
C VAL A 287 11.55 27.14 5.99
N ASN A 288 10.79 26.13 5.58
CA ASN A 288 9.37 26.01 5.97
C ASN A 288 9.22 25.78 7.48
N GLU A 289 10.04 24.90 8.08
CA GLU A 289 10.05 24.67 9.54
C GLU A 289 10.33 25.98 10.30
N LEU A 290 11.37 26.73 9.89
CA LEU A 290 11.67 28.05 10.47
C LEU A 290 10.52 29.04 10.29
N ARG A 291 9.83 29.02 9.15
CA ARG A 291 8.68 29.90 8.90
C ARG A 291 7.52 29.60 9.86
N GLU A 292 7.27 28.34 10.16
CA GLU A 292 6.25 27.92 11.13
C GLU A 292 6.63 28.33 12.56
N GLU A 293 7.89 28.13 12.96
CA GLU A 293 8.41 28.61 14.25
C GLU A 293 8.24 30.13 14.40
N VAL A 294 8.58 30.89 13.36
CA VAL A 294 8.39 32.34 13.33
C VAL A 294 6.91 32.71 13.43
N ALA A 295 6.01 31.99 12.77
CA ALA A 295 4.57 32.25 12.88
C ALA A 295 4.03 31.98 14.30
N ASN A 296 4.51 30.92 14.95
CA ASN A 296 4.17 30.62 16.35
C ASN A 296 4.67 31.70 17.30
N LEU A 297 5.91 32.16 17.14
CA LEU A 297 6.46 33.26 17.93
C LEU A 297 5.67 34.56 17.75
N HIS A 298 5.23 34.88 16.53
CA HIS A 298 4.37 36.05 16.30
C HIS A 298 3.04 35.92 17.06
N ARG A 299 2.42 34.74 17.04
CA ARG A 299 1.19 34.48 17.80
C ARG A 299 1.41 34.66 19.30
N GLU A 300 2.51 34.13 19.85
CA GLU A 300 2.85 34.29 21.27
C GLU A 300 3.10 35.77 21.63
N ILE A 301 3.76 36.53 20.76
CA ILE A 301 3.97 37.98 20.95
C ILE A 301 2.64 38.72 20.94
N ASP A 302 1.73 38.38 20.03
CA ASP A 302 0.42 39.00 19.95
C ASP A 302 -0.43 38.66 21.18
N GLU A 303 -0.42 37.39 21.63
CA GLU A 303 -1.06 36.96 22.88
C GLU A 303 -0.50 37.76 24.07
N LEU A 304 0.83 37.86 24.19
CA LEU A 304 1.50 38.60 25.25
C LEU A 304 1.17 40.10 25.21
N LYS A 305 1.13 40.73 24.03
CA LYS A 305 0.69 42.12 23.86
C LYS A 305 -0.75 42.32 24.31
N THR A 306 -1.63 41.38 23.96
CA THR A 306 -3.05 41.44 24.32
C THR A 306 -3.22 41.31 25.83
N ASP A 307 -2.50 40.36 26.45
CA ASP A 307 -2.47 40.16 27.89
C ASP A 307 -1.90 41.37 28.64
N MET A 308 -0.79 41.94 28.15
CA MET A 308 -0.23 43.18 28.70
C MET A 308 -1.23 44.33 28.60
N ALA A 309 -1.88 44.53 27.45
CA ALA A 309 -2.86 45.60 27.29
C ALA A 309 -4.06 45.44 28.25
N ALA A 310 -4.47 44.20 28.55
CA ALA A 310 -5.60 43.92 29.44
C ALA A 310 -5.25 43.98 30.93
N LYS A 311 -4.09 43.43 31.33
CA LYS A 311 -3.72 43.23 32.75
C LYS A 311 -2.94 44.40 33.33
N LEU A 312 -2.04 45.00 32.53
CA LEU A 312 -1.11 46.02 33.01
C LEU A 312 -1.80 47.28 33.55
N PRO A 313 -2.91 47.80 32.96
CA PRO A 313 -3.63 48.94 33.54
C PRO A 313 -4.18 48.64 34.94
N ASN A 314 -4.71 47.43 35.17
CA ASN A 314 -5.25 47.03 36.46
C ASN A 314 -4.13 46.81 37.49
N GLU A 315 -3.04 46.15 37.12
CA GLU A 315 -1.92 45.92 38.04
C GLU A 315 -1.22 47.23 38.43
N VAL A 316 -1.00 48.14 37.46
CA VAL A 316 -0.44 49.47 37.72
C VAL A 316 -1.39 50.27 38.61
N ALA A 317 -2.70 50.25 38.35
CA ALA A 317 -3.68 50.92 39.19
C ALA A 317 -3.67 50.38 40.64
N VAL A 318 -3.64 49.06 40.82
CA VAL A 318 -3.56 48.42 42.15
C VAL A 318 -2.28 48.84 42.87
N LYS A 319 -1.13 48.84 42.17
CA LYS A 319 0.16 49.19 42.77
C LYS A 319 0.24 50.68 43.12
N VAL A 320 -0.20 51.58 42.24
CA VAL A 320 -0.25 53.02 42.50
C VAL A 320 -1.17 53.34 43.68
N VAL A 321 -2.34 52.70 43.76
CA VAL A 321 -3.25 52.85 44.90
C VAL A 321 -2.61 52.34 46.19
N SER A 322 -1.90 51.21 46.15
CA SER A 322 -1.18 50.67 47.32
C SER A 322 -0.07 51.61 47.80
N GLU A 323 0.75 52.15 46.90
CA GLU A 323 1.85 53.07 47.22
C GLU A 323 1.33 54.42 47.75
N LEU A 324 0.33 55.01 47.10
CA LEU A 324 -0.33 56.23 47.60
C LEU A 324 -0.92 56.03 48.99
N ARG A 325 -1.50 54.85 49.28
CA ARG A 325 -2.06 54.51 50.59
C ARG A 325 -0.98 54.39 51.69
N GLN A 326 0.20 53.87 51.37
CA GLN A 326 1.30 53.83 52.34
C GLN A 326 1.84 55.23 52.66
N GLN A 327 1.73 56.18 51.73
CA GLN A 327 2.19 57.55 51.92
C GLN A 327 1.11 58.49 52.50
N PHE A 328 -0.18 58.18 52.39
CA PHE A 328 -1.31 58.95 52.93
C PHE A 328 -1.71 58.54 54.36
N VAL A 329 -0.74 58.47 55.28
CA VAL A 329 -1.02 58.25 56.71
C VAL A 329 -1.37 59.59 57.37
N VAL A 330 -2.66 59.80 57.73
CA VAL A 330 -3.09 60.99 58.48
C VAL A 330 -3.24 60.60 59.96
N ASN A 331 -2.49 61.25 60.85
CA ASN A 331 -2.50 61.02 62.31
C ASN A 331 -2.30 59.55 62.74
N GLY A 332 -1.47 58.79 62.02
CA GLY A 332 -1.12 57.41 62.39
C GLY A 332 -2.20 56.35 62.12
N VAL A 333 -3.31 56.70 61.46
CA VAL A 333 -4.40 55.76 61.16
C VAL A 333 -4.66 55.72 59.64
N ALA A 334 -4.46 54.55 59.04
CA ALA A 334 -4.76 54.33 57.62
C ALA A 334 -6.27 54.10 57.40
N PRO A 335 -6.93 54.79 56.45
CA PRO A 335 -8.36 54.59 56.18
C PRO A 335 -8.62 53.22 55.52
N VAL A 336 -9.52 52.43 56.11
CA VAL A 336 -10.01 51.15 55.57
C VAL A 336 -11.13 51.41 54.57
N THR A 337 -11.01 50.88 53.34
CA THR A 337 -12.02 51.04 52.28
C THR A 337 -12.96 49.84 52.21
N LEU A 338 -14.17 50.03 51.64
CA LEU A 338 -15.12 48.94 51.36
C LEU A 338 -14.46 47.79 50.58
N ARG A 339 -13.54 48.11 49.67
CA ARG A 339 -12.79 47.12 48.88
C ARG A 339 -11.86 46.26 49.73
N ASP A 340 -11.32 46.77 50.84
CA ASP A 340 -10.47 46.01 51.76
C ASP A 340 -11.31 45.02 52.59
N ILE A 341 -12.55 45.40 52.91
CA ILE A 341 -13.53 44.53 53.54
C ILE A 341 -13.94 43.42 52.55
N ASP A 342 -14.24 43.78 51.29
CA ASP A 342 -14.62 42.81 50.25
C ASP A 342 -13.49 41.82 49.95
N MET A 343 -12.24 42.27 49.88
CA MET A 343 -11.07 41.38 49.68
C MET A 343 -10.89 40.43 50.87
N ARG A 344 -11.05 40.90 52.11
CA ARG A 344 -10.98 40.02 53.29
C ARG A 344 -12.11 38.99 53.32
N ILE A 345 -13.31 39.36 52.88
CA ILE A 345 -14.44 38.44 52.76
C ILE A 345 -14.17 37.39 51.66
N ALA A 346 -13.61 37.80 50.53
CA ALA A 346 -13.23 36.88 49.45
C ALA A 346 -12.12 35.91 49.87
N ASP A 347 -11.12 36.39 50.62
CA ASP A 347 -10.04 35.57 51.14
C ASP A 347 -10.56 34.56 52.19
N LEU A 348 -11.41 35.02 53.12
CA LEU A 348 -12.13 34.14 54.06
C LEU A 348 -12.91 33.04 53.33
N ARG A 349 -13.64 33.39 52.27
CA ARG A 349 -14.39 32.42 51.46
C ARG A 349 -13.47 31.40 50.79
N THR A 350 -12.34 31.84 50.25
CA THR A 350 -11.38 30.97 49.56
C THR A 350 -10.71 30.00 50.53
N ASN A 351 -10.33 30.50 51.70
CA ASN A 351 -9.76 29.69 52.79
C ASN A 351 -10.77 28.66 53.31
N MET A 352 -12.04 29.05 53.50
CA MET A 352 -13.10 28.12 53.90
C MET A 352 -13.36 27.02 52.86
N VAL A 353 -13.31 27.33 51.56
CA VAL A 353 -13.49 26.33 50.49
C VAL A 353 -12.31 25.37 50.42
N ALA A 354 -11.08 25.86 50.60
CA ALA A 354 -9.89 25.02 50.65
C ALA A 354 -9.91 24.06 51.85
N GLU A 355 -10.28 24.56 53.04
CA GLU A 355 -10.50 23.76 54.25
C GLU A 355 -11.58 22.69 54.04
N PHE A 356 -12.73 23.04 53.46
CA PHE A 356 -13.81 22.10 53.17
C PHE A 356 -13.39 21.00 52.18
N ARG A 357 -12.64 21.36 51.14
CA ARG A 357 -12.15 20.41 50.13
C ARG A 357 -11.08 19.49 50.71
N SER A 358 -10.24 19.99 51.61
CA SER A 358 -9.26 19.20 52.35
C SER A 358 -9.96 18.18 53.29
N ALA A 359 -11.00 18.61 53.99
CA ALA A 359 -11.81 17.74 54.85
C ALA A 359 -12.58 16.66 54.07
N LEU A 360 -13.10 16.99 52.88
CA LEU A 360 -13.75 16.03 51.97
C LEU A 360 -12.78 14.97 51.44
N ASN A 361 -11.55 15.37 51.10
CA ASN A 361 -10.52 14.43 50.63
C ASN A 361 -10.00 13.54 51.78
N ALA A 362 -9.98 14.03 53.02
CA ALA A 362 -9.60 13.24 54.19
C ALA A 362 -10.66 12.21 54.61
N ALA A 363 -11.93 12.38 54.19
CA ALA A 363 -13.05 11.49 54.53
C ALA A 363 -13.26 10.31 53.55
N GLN A 364 -12.48 10.20 52.47
CA GLN A 364 -12.59 9.08 51.52
C GLN A 364 -11.62 7.93 51.87
N LEU A 365 -12.18 6.79 52.31
CA LEU A 365 -11.50 5.48 52.29
C LEU A 365 -11.22 5.03 50.85
N PRO A 366 -10.17 4.21 50.60
CA PRO A 366 -9.65 3.98 49.25
C PRO A 366 -10.61 3.15 48.41
N ASN A 367 -11.24 3.79 47.42
CA ASN A 367 -11.97 3.07 46.39
C ASN A 367 -11.00 2.37 45.45
N ALA A 368 -11.18 1.05 45.38
CA ALA A 368 -10.50 0.13 44.48
C ALA A 368 -10.52 0.66 43.04
N THR A 369 -9.34 0.71 42.44
CA THR A 369 -9.15 0.81 40.99
C THR A 369 -9.84 -0.38 40.34
N ALA A 370 -11.00 -0.12 39.72
CA ALA A 370 -11.65 -1.05 38.82
C ALA A 370 -10.71 -1.31 37.64
N VAL A 371 -9.99 -2.43 37.70
CA VAL A 371 -9.35 -3.04 36.54
C VAL A 371 -10.48 -3.45 35.61
N ALA A 372 -10.67 -2.70 34.53
CA ALA A 372 -11.52 -3.11 33.44
C ALA A 372 -10.93 -4.39 32.83
N ASN A 373 -11.48 -5.53 33.25
CA ASN A 373 -11.31 -6.81 32.57
C ASN A 373 -11.90 -6.66 31.16
N ILE A 374 -11.05 -6.30 30.20
CA ILE A 374 -11.30 -6.48 28.77
C ILE A 374 -11.26 -8.00 28.54
N SER A 375 -12.36 -8.67 28.87
CA SER A 375 -12.66 -10.00 28.38
C SER A 375 -13.05 -9.79 26.92
N GLY A 376 -12.09 -10.03 26.02
CA GLY A 376 -12.32 -10.01 24.58
C GLY A 376 -13.34 -11.08 24.22
N GLU A 377 -14.60 -10.69 24.07
CA GLU A 377 -15.59 -11.48 23.34
C GLU A 377 -15.03 -11.68 21.92
N GLN A 378 -14.47 -12.87 21.68
CA GLN A 378 -14.06 -13.29 20.35
C GLN A 378 -15.32 -13.32 19.49
N GLN A 379 -15.46 -12.32 18.60
CA GLN A 379 -16.49 -12.37 17.57
C GLN A 379 -16.42 -13.73 16.86
N PRO A 380 -17.57 -14.37 16.57
CA PRO A 380 -17.57 -15.61 15.84
C PRO A 380 -16.84 -15.41 14.50
N VAL A 381 -15.83 -16.25 14.25
CA VAL A 381 -14.97 -16.18 13.06
C VAL A 381 -15.80 -16.22 11.76
N TRP A 382 -16.97 -16.87 11.81
CA TRP A 382 -17.87 -17.03 10.68
C TRP A 382 -19.17 -16.28 10.91
N ARG A 383 -19.58 -15.52 9.89
CA ARG A 383 -20.83 -14.76 9.89
C ARG A 383 -21.96 -15.60 9.29
N SER A 384 -23.18 -15.14 9.58
CA SER A 384 -24.41 -15.64 8.96
C SER A 384 -25.21 -14.45 8.46
N TRP A 385 -25.89 -14.61 7.34
CA TRP A 385 -26.65 -13.54 6.68
C TRP A 385 -28.11 -13.94 6.53
N SER A 386 -29.01 -12.96 6.58
CA SER A 386 -30.42 -13.12 6.25
C SER A 386 -30.69 -12.47 4.90
N TRP A 387 -31.30 -13.22 3.97
CA TRP A 387 -31.61 -12.72 2.62
C TRP A 387 -33.06 -12.28 2.44
N GLY A 388 -33.91 -12.56 3.44
CA GLY A 388 -35.34 -12.29 3.43
C GLY A 388 -36.15 -13.24 2.52
N ASP A 389 -35.64 -14.44 2.23
CA ASP A 389 -36.23 -15.45 1.35
C ASP A 389 -36.98 -16.57 2.10
N GLY A 390 -37.19 -16.40 3.41
CA GLY A 390 -37.80 -17.41 4.28
C GLY A 390 -36.82 -18.42 4.86
N GLN A 391 -35.54 -18.37 4.49
CA GLN A 391 -34.50 -19.18 5.11
C GLN A 391 -33.86 -18.44 6.30
N ILE A 392 -33.59 -19.19 7.38
CA ILE A 392 -33.17 -18.60 8.68
C ILE A 392 -31.75 -18.04 8.61
N CYS A 393 -30.84 -18.68 7.87
CA CYS A 393 -29.45 -18.23 7.76
C CYS A 393 -28.76 -18.74 6.48
N HIS A 394 -28.04 -17.84 5.82
CA HIS A 394 -27.09 -18.14 4.74
C HIS A 394 -25.66 -18.01 5.25
N ALA A 395 -24.76 -18.77 4.64
CA ALA A 395 -23.33 -18.77 4.93
C ALA A 395 -22.54 -17.77 4.07
N VAL A 396 -23.21 -17.00 3.21
CA VAL A 396 -22.62 -15.94 2.37
C VAL A 396 -23.56 -14.72 2.26
N PRO A 397 -23.02 -13.52 1.97
CA PRO A 397 -23.83 -12.35 1.62
C PRO A 397 -24.69 -12.57 0.37
N LYS A 398 -25.83 -11.87 0.26
CA LYS A 398 -26.78 -12.02 -0.86
C LYS A 398 -26.15 -11.80 -2.24
N ASP A 399 -25.27 -10.80 -2.35
CA ASP A 399 -24.62 -10.45 -3.61
C ASP A 399 -23.32 -11.23 -3.86
N TRP A 400 -22.97 -12.19 -2.99
CA TRP A 400 -21.73 -12.93 -3.10
C TRP A 400 -21.67 -13.81 -4.37
N GLU A 401 -20.50 -13.81 -4.99
CA GLU A 401 -20.21 -14.55 -6.21
C GLU A 401 -19.20 -15.65 -5.92
N PHE A 402 -19.51 -16.90 -6.30
CA PHE A 402 -18.54 -17.99 -6.16
C PHE A 402 -17.34 -17.69 -7.06
N PRO A 403 -16.08 -17.75 -6.57
CA PRO A 403 -14.93 -17.25 -7.31
C PRO A 403 -14.81 -17.76 -8.75
N ALA A 404 -14.59 -16.84 -9.67
CA ALA A 404 -14.31 -17.13 -11.07
C ALA A 404 -12.81 -17.05 -11.34
N ARG A 405 -12.28 -17.98 -12.14
CA ARG A 405 -10.89 -17.95 -12.65
C ARG A 405 -9.81 -17.93 -11.55
N ALA A 406 -10.16 -18.33 -10.33
CA ALA A 406 -9.20 -18.58 -9.27
C ALA A 406 -8.32 -19.79 -9.61
N SER A 407 -7.05 -19.74 -9.20
CA SER A 407 -6.15 -20.90 -9.31
C SER A 407 -6.65 -22.03 -8.43
N VAL A 408 -6.24 -23.27 -8.73
CA VAL A 408 -6.53 -24.42 -7.88
C VAL A 408 -6.05 -24.18 -6.45
N LYS A 409 -4.89 -23.53 -6.27
CA LYS A 409 -4.34 -23.18 -4.96
C LYS A 409 -5.22 -22.18 -4.20
N ALA A 410 -5.71 -21.15 -4.87
CA ALA A 410 -6.60 -20.18 -4.25
C ALA A 410 -7.92 -20.84 -3.82
N ILE A 411 -8.51 -21.68 -4.67
CA ILE A 411 -9.71 -22.44 -4.31
C ILE A 411 -9.42 -23.42 -3.16
N TRP A 412 -8.26 -24.09 -3.14
CA TRP A 412 -7.87 -24.96 -2.02
C TRP A 412 -7.90 -24.20 -0.70
N ASN A 413 -7.30 -23.01 -0.65
CA ASN A 413 -7.28 -22.19 0.56
C ASN A 413 -8.71 -21.87 1.05
N LEU A 414 -9.58 -21.40 0.15
CA LEU A 414 -10.96 -21.05 0.50
C LEU A 414 -11.81 -22.28 0.85
N TRP A 415 -11.58 -23.40 0.15
CA TRP A 415 -12.33 -24.65 0.33
C TRP A 415 -12.14 -25.25 1.71
N PHE A 416 -10.91 -25.20 2.24
CA PHE A 416 -10.55 -25.79 3.52
C PHE A 416 -10.50 -24.81 4.68
N PHE A 417 -10.10 -23.55 4.44
CA PHE A 417 -9.84 -22.57 5.50
C PHE A 417 -10.78 -21.37 5.49
N GLY A 418 -11.61 -21.21 4.45
CA GLY A 418 -12.59 -20.13 4.35
C GLY A 418 -11.99 -18.77 3.99
N ASP A 419 -12.82 -17.75 4.10
CA ASP A 419 -12.50 -16.34 3.87
C ASP A 419 -12.82 -15.54 5.14
N LYS A 420 -11.79 -15.31 5.95
CA LYS A 420 -11.94 -14.61 7.23
C LYS A 420 -12.23 -13.12 7.08
N ASP A 421 -11.87 -12.50 5.96
CA ASP A 421 -12.14 -11.09 5.72
C ASP A 421 -13.65 -10.85 5.52
N ALA A 422 -14.27 -11.68 4.66
CA ALA A 422 -15.72 -11.66 4.47
C ALA A 422 -16.48 -12.37 5.60
N GLY A 423 -15.80 -13.13 6.45
CA GLY A 423 -16.41 -13.98 7.48
C GLY A 423 -17.13 -15.19 6.89
N ILE A 424 -16.73 -15.65 5.71
CA ILE A 424 -17.33 -16.79 5.00
C ILE A 424 -16.58 -18.07 5.40
N ARG A 425 -17.32 -19.04 5.92
CA ARG A 425 -16.80 -20.36 6.34
C ARG A 425 -16.16 -21.12 5.17
N PRO A 426 -15.34 -22.18 5.44
CA PRO A 426 -14.77 -23.02 4.40
C PRO A 426 -15.78 -23.40 3.32
N TYR A 427 -15.43 -23.21 2.03
CA TYR A 427 -16.42 -23.27 0.96
C TYR A 427 -17.06 -24.65 0.79
N ARG A 428 -16.39 -25.71 1.27
CA ARG A 428 -16.93 -27.06 1.35
C ARG A 428 -18.20 -27.18 2.21
N LEU A 429 -18.42 -26.23 3.11
CA LEU A 429 -19.55 -26.18 4.04
C LEU A 429 -20.71 -25.34 3.51
N LEU A 430 -20.57 -24.74 2.31
CA LEU A 430 -21.63 -23.97 1.68
C LEU A 430 -22.67 -24.91 1.06
N SER A 431 -23.94 -24.61 1.28
CA SER A 431 -25.03 -25.33 0.66
C SER A 431 -25.12 -24.96 -0.83
N LYS A 432 -24.96 -25.96 -1.70
CA LYS A 432 -25.16 -25.80 -3.15
C LYS A 432 -26.56 -25.29 -3.50
N GLN A 433 -27.57 -25.66 -2.71
CA GLN A 433 -28.96 -25.29 -2.97
C GLN A 433 -29.27 -23.87 -2.49
N HIS A 434 -28.72 -23.49 -1.33
CA HIS A 434 -29.14 -22.31 -0.57
C HIS A 434 -28.13 -21.15 -0.58
N ASP A 435 -26.82 -21.44 -0.58
CA ASP A 435 -25.78 -20.42 -0.54
C ASP A 435 -25.19 -20.11 -1.93
N ILE A 436 -25.27 -21.07 -2.87
CA ILE A 436 -24.68 -20.93 -4.21
C ILE A 436 -25.75 -20.54 -5.24
N LYS A 437 -25.58 -19.35 -5.85
CA LYS A 437 -26.45 -18.87 -6.93
C LYS A 437 -26.54 -19.88 -8.09
N PRO A 438 -27.71 -20.06 -8.73
CA PRO A 438 -27.93 -21.05 -9.80
C PRO A 438 -26.84 -21.06 -10.89
N GLU A 439 -26.43 -19.90 -11.36
CA GLU A 439 -25.39 -19.69 -12.38
C GLU A 439 -24.00 -20.21 -11.97
N HIS A 440 -23.73 -20.33 -10.67
CA HIS A 440 -22.46 -20.79 -10.13
C HIS A 440 -22.46 -22.26 -9.73
N ARG A 441 -23.64 -22.91 -9.63
CA ARG A 441 -23.77 -24.30 -9.15
C ARG A 441 -22.93 -25.29 -9.94
N MET A 442 -22.81 -25.11 -11.26
CA MET A 442 -21.95 -25.95 -12.10
C MET A 442 -20.47 -25.78 -11.71
N ARG A 443 -20.03 -24.56 -11.48
CA ARG A 443 -18.64 -24.26 -11.09
C ARG A 443 -18.33 -24.86 -9.72
N HIS A 444 -19.21 -24.69 -8.75
CA HIS A 444 -19.11 -25.30 -7.43
C HIS A 444 -19.00 -26.83 -7.52
N SER A 445 -19.85 -27.48 -8.33
CA SER A 445 -19.77 -28.94 -8.52
C SER A 445 -18.45 -29.40 -9.14
N ARG A 446 -17.92 -28.69 -10.14
CA ARG A 446 -16.60 -29.00 -10.73
C ARG A 446 -15.48 -28.85 -9.70
N VAL A 447 -15.52 -27.79 -8.89
CA VAL A 447 -14.57 -27.56 -7.78
C VAL A 447 -14.65 -28.71 -6.78
N SER A 448 -15.85 -29.08 -6.33
CA SER A 448 -16.06 -30.16 -5.37
C SER A 448 -15.43 -31.47 -5.87
N VAL A 449 -15.62 -31.82 -7.15
CA VAL A 449 -15.03 -33.05 -7.72
C VAL A 449 -13.50 -33.00 -7.72
N VAL A 450 -12.90 -31.87 -8.10
CA VAL A 450 -11.44 -31.71 -8.10
C VAL A 450 -10.88 -31.74 -6.67
N MET A 451 -11.56 -31.09 -5.72
CA MET A 451 -11.13 -31.07 -4.32
C MET A 451 -11.26 -32.44 -3.67
N SER A 452 -12.35 -33.18 -3.89
CA SER A 452 -12.47 -34.56 -3.39
C SER A 452 -11.41 -35.49 -3.98
N TYR A 453 -11.06 -35.32 -5.26
CA TYR A 453 -9.94 -36.07 -5.84
C TYR A 453 -8.59 -35.68 -5.22
N THR A 454 -8.41 -34.40 -4.89
CA THR A 454 -7.21 -33.95 -4.19
C THR A 454 -7.14 -34.53 -2.77
N GLU A 455 -8.26 -34.59 -2.03
CA GLU A 455 -8.34 -35.25 -0.71
C GLU A 455 -7.96 -36.74 -0.80
N GLN A 456 -8.49 -37.45 -1.80
CA GLN A 456 -8.13 -38.86 -2.04
C GLN A 456 -6.61 -39.03 -2.24
N LEU A 457 -5.98 -38.18 -3.05
CA LEU A 457 -4.53 -38.24 -3.27
C LEU A 457 -3.72 -37.91 -2.00
N VAL A 458 -4.26 -37.07 -1.12
CA VAL A 458 -3.64 -36.78 0.20
C VAL A 458 -3.66 -38.02 1.09
N GLU A 459 -4.80 -38.73 1.12
CA GLU A 459 -4.98 -39.97 1.89
C GLU A 459 -4.08 -41.09 1.37
N GLU A 460 -4.07 -41.32 0.05
CA GLU A 460 -3.22 -42.32 -0.61
C GLU A 460 -1.72 -42.07 -0.40
N ALA A 461 -1.31 -40.81 -0.39
CA ALA A 461 0.09 -40.43 -0.17
C ALA A 461 0.51 -40.44 1.31
N GLY A 462 -0.43 -40.60 2.26
CA GLY A 462 -0.15 -40.44 3.69
C GLY A 462 0.42 -39.05 4.03
N ALA A 463 -0.01 -38.01 3.30
CA ALA A 463 0.64 -36.69 3.35
C ALA A 463 0.26 -35.86 4.60
N LEU A 464 -0.70 -36.31 5.40
CA LEU A 464 -1.11 -35.64 6.64
C LEU A 464 -0.10 -35.90 7.77
N PRO A 465 0.19 -34.90 8.63
CA PRO A 465 0.94 -35.12 9.86
C PRO A 465 0.27 -36.17 10.76
N ALA A 466 1.06 -36.97 11.48
CA ALA A 466 0.57 -38.10 12.28
C ALA A 466 -0.54 -37.77 13.30
N SER A 467 -0.62 -36.52 13.78
CA SER A 467 -1.63 -36.06 14.74
C SER A 467 -2.91 -35.48 14.12
N VAL A 468 -2.99 -35.42 12.78
CA VAL A 468 -4.07 -34.73 12.07
C VAL A 468 -4.82 -35.68 11.15
N THR A 469 -6.13 -35.82 11.36
CA THR A 469 -7.00 -36.71 10.59
C THR A 469 -7.74 -36.03 9.44
N LYS A 470 -7.82 -34.69 9.44
CA LYS A 470 -8.55 -33.91 8.43
C LYS A 470 -7.74 -32.68 8.00
N ILE A 471 -7.74 -32.39 6.71
CA ILE A 471 -7.08 -31.20 6.14
C ILE A 471 -7.58 -29.90 6.78
N SER A 472 -8.87 -29.82 7.13
CA SER A 472 -9.49 -28.63 7.75
C SER A 472 -8.95 -28.32 9.15
N ALA A 473 -8.25 -29.26 9.80
CA ALA A 473 -7.62 -29.04 11.10
C ALA A 473 -6.18 -28.51 10.98
N LEU A 474 -5.63 -28.41 9.76
CA LEU A 474 -4.29 -27.88 9.52
C LEU A 474 -4.28 -26.35 9.64
N GLN A 475 -3.15 -25.83 10.10
CA GLN A 475 -2.81 -24.44 9.83
C GLN A 475 -2.51 -24.26 8.34
N VAL A 476 -2.76 -23.06 7.81
CA VAL A 476 -2.62 -22.75 6.39
C VAL A 476 -1.22 -23.13 5.83
N PRO A 477 -0.09 -22.84 6.51
CA PRO A 477 1.24 -23.23 6.01
C PRO A 477 1.46 -24.75 5.96
N ALA A 478 0.93 -25.50 6.93
CA ALA A 478 1.00 -26.96 6.90
C ALA A 478 0.18 -27.53 5.74
N GLY A 479 -0.96 -26.90 5.44
CA GLY A 479 -1.77 -27.20 4.26
C GLY A 479 -1.06 -26.96 2.92
N ASP A 480 0.00 -26.15 2.88
CA ASP A 480 0.79 -25.93 1.66
C ASP A 480 1.58 -27.15 1.24
N LYS A 481 2.27 -27.77 2.19
CA LYS A 481 3.05 -28.99 1.94
C LYS A 481 2.14 -30.13 1.51
N VAL A 482 0.98 -30.26 2.15
CA VAL A 482 -0.03 -31.27 1.81
C VAL A 482 -0.56 -31.04 0.38
N PHE A 483 -0.89 -29.79 0.06
CA PHE A 483 -1.33 -29.43 -1.28
C PHE A 483 -0.26 -29.70 -2.34
N ASP A 484 0.99 -29.29 -2.11
CA ASP A 484 2.06 -29.42 -3.11
C ASP A 484 2.33 -30.89 -3.47
N THR A 485 2.29 -31.78 -2.47
CA THR A 485 2.38 -33.23 -2.67
C THR A 485 1.22 -33.74 -3.53
N ALA A 486 -0.03 -33.49 -3.11
CA ALA A 486 -1.21 -33.98 -3.81
C ALA A 486 -1.35 -33.38 -5.22
N PHE A 487 -1.02 -32.10 -5.37
CA PHE A 487 -1.08 -31.40 -6.65
C PHE A 487 -0.01 -31.90 -7.62
N THR A 488 1.19 -32.21 -7.14
CA THR A 488 2.25 -32.81 -7.96
C THR A 488 1.84 -34.20 -8.46
N THR A 489 1.29 -35.04 -7.58
CA THR A 489 0.75 -36.36 -7.94
C THR A 489 -0.42 -36.26 -8.91
N MET A 490 -1.34 -35.32 -8.69
CA MET A 490 -2.45 -35.09 -9.61
C MET A 490 -1.95 -34.70 -11.01
N LEU A 491 -0.94 -33.81 -11.09
CA LEU A 491 -0.40 -33.41 -12.38
C LEU A 491 0.32 -34.55 -13.11
N SER A 492 1.04 -35.42 -12.40
CA SER A 492 1.71 -36.57 -13.02
C SER A 492 0.72 -37.62 -13.53
N GLN A 493 -0.43 -37.79 -12.87
CA GLN A 493 -1.49 -38.68 -13.34
C GLN A 493 -2.27 -38.11 -14.52
N LEU A 494 -2.59 -36.80 -14.50
CA LEU A 494 -3.48 -36.18 -15.49
C LEU A 494 -2.77 -35.68 -16.75
N TYR A 495 -1.44 -35.54 -16.73
CA TYR A 495 -0.67 -35.01 -17.86
C TYR A 495 0.56 -35.88 -18.15
N SER A 496 0.78 -36.20 -19.43
CA SER A 496 2.00 -36.85 -19.90
C SER A 496 3.24 -35.95 -19.81
N MET A 497 3.05 -34.64 -19.99
CA MET A 497 4.07 -33.62 -19.79
C MET A 497 3.54 -32.53 -18.86
N LYS A 498 4.32 -32.16 -17.85
CA LYS A 498 3.93 -31.12 -16.89
C LYS A 498 3.56 -29.82 -17.62
N PRO A 499 2.40 -29.21 -17.31
CA PRO A 499 2.03 -27.92 -17.89
C PRO A 499 3.11 -26.86 -17.66
N LYS A 500 3.25 -25.91 -18.60
CA LYS A 500 4.25 -24.82 -18.49
C LYS A 500 3.98 -23.86 -17.32
N ARG A 501 2.71 -23.73 -16.90
CA ARG A 501 2.23 -22.81 -15.86
C ARG A 501 1.19 -23.52 -14.99
N PRO A 502 1.60 -24.52 -14.19
CA PRO A 502 0.67 -25.29 -13.37
C PRO A 502 -0.04 -24.42 -12.31
N GLU A 503 0.61 -23.38 -11.82
CA GLU A 503 0.09 -22.41 -10.85
C GLU A 503 -1.13 -21.61 -11.35
N ASP A 504 -1.28 -21.44 -12.67
CA ASP A 504 -2.41 -20.71 -13.27
C ASP A 504 -3.59 -21.62 -13.66
N LEU A 505 -3.48 -22.93 -13.40
CA LEU A 505 -4.57 -23.85 -13.71
C LEU A 505 -5.79 -23.51 -12.86
N SER A 506 -6.97 -23.59 -13.48
CA SER A 506 -8.25 -23.48 -12.78
C SER A 506 -8.81 -24.86 -12.47
N CYS A 507 -9.66 -24.97 -11.45
CA CYS A 507 -10.40 -26.21 -11.18
C CYS A 507 -11.25 -26.67 -12.38
N GLY A 508 -11.77 -25.74 -13.20
CA GLY A 508 -12.50 -26.10 -14.41
C GLY A 508 -11.64 -26.84 -15.44
N THR A 509 -10.39 -26.38 -15.62
CA THR A 509 -9.42 -27.03 -16.51
C THR A 509 -9.07 -28.43 -16.01
N LEU A 510 -8.77 -28.57 -14.71
CA LEU A 510 -8.45 -29.86 -14.12
C LEU A 510 -9.63 -30.83 -14.11
N TYR A 511 -10.84 -30.35 -13.85
CA TYR A 511 -12.05 -31.16 -13.91
C TYR A 511 -12.21 -31.84 -15.27
N ASN A 512 -12.04 -31.07 -16.36
CA ASN A 512 -12.14 -31.62 -17.72
C ASN A 512 -11.08 -32.70 -17.97
N ARG A 513 -9.85 -32.50 -17.48
CA ARG A 513 -8.77 -33.49 -17.58
C ARG A 513 -9.03 -34.73 -16.75
N LEU A 514 -9.53 -34.57 -15.53
CA LEU A 514 -9.92 -35.67 -14.67
C LEU A 514 -11.03 -36.51 -15.29
N CYS A 515 -12.01 -35.88 -15.95
CA CYS A 515 -13.05 -36.62 -16.68
C CYS A 515 -12.47 -37.45 -17.84
N GLN A 516 -11.50 -36.91 -18.59
CA GLN A 516 -10.81 -37.64 -19.65
C GLN A 516 -10.03 -38.83 -19.09
N TYR A 517 -9.27 -38.61 -18.01
CA TYR A 517 -8.50 -39.64 -17.33
C TYR A 517 -9.38 -40.79 -16.81
N ARG A 518 -10.51 -40.47 -16.15
CA ARG A 518 -11.45 -41.50 -15.66
C ARG A 518 -12.07 -42.32 -16.79
N ARG A 519 -12.37 -41.71 -17.93
CA ARG A 519 -12.87 -42.42 -19.11
C ARG A 519 -11.81 -43.37 -19.71
N SER A 520 -10.55 -42.95 -19.77
CA SER A 520 -9.48 -43.81 -20.26
C SER A 520 -9.21 -45.00 -19.33
N GLN A 521 -9.34 -44.81 -18.01
CA GLN A 521 -9.20 -45.90 -17.03
C GLN A 521 -10.36 -46.90 -17.06
N GLN A 522 -11.55 -46.48 -17.52
CA GLN A 522 -12.71 -47.38 -17.70
C GLN A 522 -12.70 -48.14 -19.04
N SER A 523 -11.88 -47.69 -19.99
CA SER A 523 -11.76 -48.29 -21.33
C SER A 523 -10.51 -49.17 -21.48
N ALA A 524 -9.67 -49.21 -20.45
CA ALA A 524 -8.51 -50.10 -20.29
C ALA A 524 -8.88 -51.17 -19.27
#